data_AF-A0A534JVB5-F1
#
_entry.id   AF-A0A534JVB5-F1
#
_cell.length_a   1.000
_cell.length_b   1.000
_cell.length_c   1.000
_cell.angle_alpha   90.00
_cell.angle_beta   90.00
_cell.angle_gamma   90.00
#
_symmetry.space_group_name_H-M   'P 1'
#
loop_
_entity.id
_entity.type
_entity.pdbx_description
1 polymer ?
#
loop_
_entity_poly.entity_id
_entity_poly.type
_entity_poly.pdbx_seq_one_letter_code
_entity_poly.pdbx_strand_id
1 'polypeptide(L)'
;MKVAALLQKYAHRDPTVLRALEAFELATLGGARALGIDAGILGADRLADIIIVDPRRPELTPRHDDVSNWVYSAHGNAVDTVICDGVVLMRGRRVRGEAEILEKASAVARDLVSRG
;
A
#
# COMPACT_ATOMS: atom_id res chain seq x y z
N MET A 1 -0.35 -5.06 -4.75
CA MET A 1 0.01 -4.96 -6.19
C MET A 1 0.42 -6.32 -6.78
N LYS A 2 1.39 -7.03 -6.19
CA LYS A 2 1.90 -8.34 -6.66
C LYS A 2 0.84 -9.31 -7.18
N VAL A 3 -0.21 -9.57 -6.40
CA VAL A 3 -1.28 -10.52 -6.78
C VAL A 3 -1.98 -10.09 -8.06
N ALA A 4 -2.36 -8.83 -8.19
CA ALA A 4 -2.98 -8.31 -9.41
C ALA A 4 -2.03 -8.46 -10.62
N ALA A 5 -0.77 -8.04 -10.48
CA ALA A 5 0.22 -8.11 -11.54
C ALA A 5 0.51 -9.55 -12.01
N LEU A 6 0.57 -10.53 -11.10
CA LEU A 6 0.85 -11.93 -11.44
C LEU A 6 -0.39 -12.66 -11.96
N LEU A 7 -1.57 -12.39 -11.38
CA LEU A 7 -2.81 -13.03 -11.79
C LEU A 7 -3.19 -12.64 -13.22
N GLN A 8 -3.03 -11.36 -13.60
CA GLN A 8 -3.29 -10.91 -14.97
C GLN A 8 -2.33 -11.58 -15.97
N LYS A 9 -1.04 -11.67 -15.67
CA LYS A 9 -0.06 -12.38 -16.50
C LYS A 9 -0.43 -13.84 -16.70
N TYR A 10 -0.85 -14.51 -15.62
CA TYR A 10 -1.29 -15.90 -15.67
C TYR A 10 -2.57 -16.07 -16.51
N ALA A 11 -3.59 -15.25 -16.26
CA ALA A 11 -4.88 -15.30 -16.95
C ALA A 11 -4.74 -15.10 -18.46
N HIS A 12 -3.87 -14.17 -18.87
CA HIS A 12 -3.62 -13.85 -20.28
C HIS A 12 -2.51 -14.70 -20.92
N ARG A 13 -1.79 -15.51 -20.13
CA ARG A 13 -0.58 -16.25 -20.57
C ARG A 13 0.47 -15.36 -21.23
N ASP A 14 0.58 -14.12 -20.76
CA ASP A 14 1.45 -13.10 -21.32
C ASP A 14 2.16 -12.35 -20.18
N PRO A 15 3.50 -12.47 -20.06
CA PRO A 15 4.25 -11.80 -18.99
C PRO A 15 4.32 -10.28 -19.17
N THR A 16 3.93 -9.74 -20.32
CA THR A 16 3.98 -8.30 -20.62
C THR A 16 2.73 -7.57 -20.16
N VAL A 17 1.64 -8.28 -19.85
CA VAL A 17 0.39 -7.70 -19.34
C VAL A 17 0.58 -7.19 -17.90
N LEU A 18 0.02 -6.01 -17.62
CA LEU A 18 0.05 -5.34 -16.33
C LEU A 18 1.49 -5.31 -15.76
N ARG A 19 2.33 -4.53 -16.43
CA ARG A 19 3.71 -4.23 -16.02
C ARG A 19 3.73 -3.58 -14.63
N ALA A 20 4.91 -3.54 -14.03
CA ALA A 20 5.08 -2.97 -12.68
C ALA A 20 4.55 -1.53 -12.59
N LEU A 21 4.93 -0.67 -13.55
CA LEU A 21 4.47 0.71 -13.57
C LEU A 21 2.94 0.81 -13.66
N GLU A 22 2.31 0.06 -14.57
CA GLU A 22 0.85 0.05 -14.70
C GLU A 22 0.17 -0.43 -13.41
N ALA A 23 0.71 -1.47 -12.75
CA ALA A 23 0.20 -1.94 -11.47
C ALA A 23 0.34 -0.90 -10.35
N PHE A 24 1.43 -0.13 -10.36
CA PHE A 24 1.67 0.96 -9.41
C PHE A 24 0.75 2.15 -9.66
N GLU A 25 0.56 2.53 -10.92
CA GLU A 25 -0.40 3.56 -11.33
C GLU A 25 -1.82 3.18 -10.94
N LEU A 26 -2.25 1.93 -11.18
CA LEU A 26 -3.56 1.45 -10.73
C LEU A 26 -3.73 1.56 -9.22
N ALA A 27 -2.69 1.28 -8.43
CA ALA A 27 -2.72 1.38 -6.97
C ALA A 27 -2.67 2.83 -6.44
N THR A 28 -2.39 3.81 -7.30
CA THR A 28 -2.26 5.23 -6.92
C THR A 28 -3.25 6.08 -7.73
N LEU A 29 -2.80 6.69 -8.82
CA LEU A 29 -3.59 7.58 -9.67
C LEU A 29 -4.83 6.89 -10.27
N GLY A 30 -4.73 5.62 -10.65
CA GLY A 30 -5.85 4.84 -11.19
C GLY A 30 -6.97 4.66 -10.16
N GLY A 31 -6.61 4.32 -8.92
CA GLY A 31 -7.57 4.23 -7.81
C GLY A 31 -8.22 5.58 -7.49
N ALA A 32 -7.43 6.66 -7.47
CA ALA A 32 -7.94 8.00 -7.25
C ALA A 32 -8.95 8.42 -8.32
N ARG A 33 -8.62 8.18 -9.60
CA ARG A 33 -9.55 8.41 -10.74
C ARG A 33 -10.82 7.58 -10.63
N ALA A 34 -10.71 6.30 -10.25
CA ALA A 34 -11.87 5.43 -10.11
C ALA A 34 -12.83 5.89 -9.00
N LEU A 35 -12.32 6.54 -7.95
CA LEU A 35 -13.10 7.07 -6.84
C LEU A 35 -13.50 8.55 -7.00
N GLY A 36 -13.03 9.23 -8.05
CA GLY A 36 -13.29 10.65 -8.28
C GLY A 36 -12.63 11.58 -7.24
N ILE A 37 -11.51 11.16 -6.66
CA ILE A 37 -10.75 11.96 -5.68
C ILE A 37 -9.48 12.53 -6.32
N ASP A 38 -9.10 13.76 -5.96
CA ASP A 38 -7.87 14.40 -6.45
C ASP A 38 -6.64 13.96 -5.64
N ALA A 39 -6.31 12.68 -5.75
CA ALA A 39 -5.20 12.02 -5.05
C ALA A 39 -4.35 11.16 -6.00
N GLY A 40 -3.36 10.45 -5.45
CA GLY A 40 -2.57 9.46 -6.18
C GLY A 40 -1.44 10.02 -7.05
N ILE A 41 -1.20 11.33 -7.00
CA ILE A 41 -0.05 11.97 -7.64
C ILE A 41 0.45 13.14 -6.78
N LEU A 42 1.77 13.27 -6.67
CA LEU A 42 2.41 14.37 -5.95
C LEU A 42 2.46 15.62 -6.84
N GLY A 43 2.11 16.77 -6.28
CA GLY A 43 2.19 18.05 -6.98
C GLY A 43 1.88 19.21 -6.03
N ALA A 44 2.25 20.43 -6.45
CA ALA A 44 1.82 21.63 -5.75
C ALA A 44 0.27 21.70 -5.76
N ASP A 45 -0.29 22.25 -4.69
CA ASP A 45 -1.73 22.46 -4.51
C ASP A 45 -2.60 21.18 -4.58
N ARG A 46 -2.00 20.00 -4.42
CA ARG A 46 -2.71 18.70 -4.31
C ARG A 46 -2.76 18.20 -2.88
N LEU A 47 -3.65 17.24 -2.61
CA LEU A 47 -3.73 16.54 -1.33
C LEU A 47 -2.37 15.94 -0.94
N ALA A 48 -1.97 16.18 0.31
CA ALA A 48 -0.72 15.67 0.87
C ALA A 48 -0.88 14.21 1.37
N ASP A 49 -1.25 13.32 0.45
CA ASP A 49 -1.37 11.88 0.66
C ASP A 49 -0.06 11.19 0.25
N ILE A 50 0.77 10.86 1.26
CA ILE A 50 2.15 10.45 1.06
C ILE A 50 2.48 9.25 1.93
N ILE A 51 3.18 8.28 1.34
CA ILE A 51 3.88 7.23 2.08
C ILE A 51 5.39 7.42 1.96
N ILE A 52 6.10 7.19 3.06
CA ILE A 52 7.56 7.12 3.09
C ILE A 52 7.96 5.66 3.22
N VAL A 53 8.72 5.16 2.25
CA VAL A 53 9.21 3.78 2.21
C VAL A 53 10.66 3.75 2.70
N ASP A 54 11.03 2.80 3.57
CA ASP A 54 12.43 2.59 3.95
C ASP A 54 13.13 1.75 2.88
N PRO A 55 14.06 2.34 2.09
CA PRO A 55 14.70 1.62 0.98
C PRO A 55 15.74 0.60 1.44
N ARG A 56 16.10 0.56 2.74
CA ARG A 56 17.13 -0.33 3.29
C ARG A 56 16.57 -1.68 3.73
N ARG A 57 15.27 -1.90 3.52
CA ARG A 57 14.58 -3.15 3.82
C ARG A 57 15.21 -4.30 3.01
N PRO A 58 15.52 -5.46 3.62
CA PRO A 58 16.16 -6.58 2.91
C PRO A 58 15.40 -7.02 1.66
N GLU A 59 14.07 -7.00 1.71
CA GLU A 59 13.21 -7.36 0.58
C GLU A 59 13.29 -6.39 -0.61
N LEU A 60 13.88 -5.21 -0.44
CA LEU A 60 14.11 -4.22 -1.51
C LEU A 60 15.55 -4.26 -2.05
N THR A 61 16.35 -5.24 -1.63
CA THR A 61 17.75 -5.40 -2.05
C THR A 61 17.89 -6.60 -2.99
N PRO A 62 18.54 -6.45 -4.16
CA PRO A 62 19.12 -5.22 -4.72
C PRO A 62 18.08 -4.25 -5.27
N ARG A 63 18.45 -2.96 -5.34
CA ARG A 63 17.56 -1.86 -5.75
C ARG A 63 17.82 -1.45 -7.21
N HIS A 64 17.54 -2.36 -8.15
CA HIS A 64 17.72 -2.10 -9.59
C HIS A 64 16.64 -1.17 -10.16
N ASP A 65 15.38 -1.38 -9.74
CA ASP A 65 14.23 -0.59 -10.16
C ASP A 65 13.24 -0.52 -8.98
N ASP A 66 12.91 0.70 -8.56
CA ASP A 66 12.09 0.95 -7.38
C ASP A 66 10.67 0.46 -7.55
N VAL A 67 10.06 0.75 -8.70
CA VAL A 67 8.67 0.41 -8.97
C VAL A 67 8.49 -1.11 -9.02
N SER A 68 9.43 -1.83 -9.64
CA SER A 68 9.45 -3.29 -9.65
C SER A 68 9.62 -3.84 -8.24
N ASN A 69 10.52 -3.27 -7.44
CA ASN A 69 10.68 -3.68 -6.04
C ASN A 69 9.40 -3.42 -5.23
N TRP A 70 8.74 -2.28 -5.40
CA TRP A 70 7.47 -1.97 -4.72
C TRP A 70 6.33 -2.90 -5.13
N VAL A 71 6.27 -3.29 -6.41
CA VAL A 71 5.19 -4.13 -6.93
C VAL A 71 5.38 -5.60 -6.58
N TYR A 72 6.60 -6.11 -6.71
CA TYR A 72 6.88 -7.55 -6.65
C TYR A 72 7.54 -8.02 -5.35
N SER A 73 8.23 -7.15 -4.62
CA SER A 73 9.03 -7.56 -3.45
C SER A 73 8.57 -6.91 -2.15
N ALA A 74 8.09 -5.67 -2.20
CA ALA A 74 7.64 -4.96 -1.02
C ALA A 74 6.36 -5.58 -0.42
N HIS A 75 6.27 -5.48 0.89
CA HIS A 75 5.06 -5.70 1.67
C HIS A 75 4.82 -4.52 2.61
N GLY A 76 3.67 -4.48 3.29
CA GLY A 76 3.27 -3.35 4.15
C GLY A 76 4.31 -2.94 5.20
N ASN A 77 5.23 -3.84 5.58
CA ASN A 77 6.30 -3.51 6.53
C ASN A 77 7.39 -2.58 5.98
N ALA A 78 7.45 -2.36 4.67
CA ALA A 78 8.42 -1.46 4.05
C ALA A 78 8.04 0.03 4.21
N VAL A 79 6.77 0.32 4.51
CA VAL A 79 6.30 1.69 4.78
C VAL A 79 6.71 2.08 6.20
N ASP A 80 7.36 3.23 6.33
CA ASP A 80 7.80 3.81 7.61
C ASP A 80 6.78 4.83 8.14
N THR A 81 6.35 5.75 7.28
CA THR A 81 5.51 6.89 7.66
C THR A 81 4.37 7.03 6.65
N VAL A 82 3.18 7.37 7.13
CA VAL A 82 1.97 7.63 6.33
C VAL A 82 1.41 9.00 6.69
N ILE A 83 1.16 9.81 5.67
CA ILE A 83 0.58 11.14 5.76
C ILE A 83 -0.69 11.13 4.90
N CYS A 84 -1.80 11.62 5.45
CA CYS A 84 -3.09 11.73 4.78
C CYS A 84 -3.59 13.16 4.97
N ASP A 85 -3.82 13.88 3.87
CA ASP A 85 -4.19 15.30 3.88
C ASP A 85 -3.29 16.15 4.81
N GLY A 86 -1.98 15.90 4.75
CA GLY A 86 -0.99 16.58 5.58
C GLY A 86 -0.91 16.13 7.05
N VAL A 87 -1.83 15.26 7.50
CA VAL A 87 -1.85 14.70 8.84
C VAL A 87 -1.05 13.41 8.90
N VAL A 88 -0.07 13.35 9.80
CA VAL A 88 0.73 12.13 10.02
C VAL A 88 -0.08 11.09 10.78
N LEU A 89 -0.48 10.01 10.09
CA LEU A 89 -1.25 8.91 10.68
C LEU A 89 -0.35 7.81 11.27
N MET A 90 0.83 7.59 10.68
CA MET A 90 1.84 6.65 11.14
C MET A 90 3.22 7.29 11.03
N ARG A 91 4.08 7.13 12.02
CA ARG A 91 5.48 7.57 11.97
C ARG A 91 6.41 6.53 12.59
N GLY A 92 7.51 6.20 11.92
CA GLY A 92 8.43 5.19 12.43
C GLY A 92 7.73 3.85 12.68
N ARG A 93 6.74 3.53 11.84
CA ARG A 93 5.87 2.35 11.94
C ARG A 93 4.99 2.27 13.18
N ARG A 94 4.82 3.38 13.90
CA ARG A 94 3.94 3.45 15.07
C ARG A 94 2.67 4.20 14.70
N VAL A 95 1.54 3.56 14.95
CA VAL A 95 0.20 4.15 14.82
C VAL A 95 -0.30 4.55 16.21
N ARG A 96 -0.88 5.74 16.33
CA ARG A 96 -1.43 6.22 17.60
C ARG A 96 -2.62 5.33 18.01
N GLY A 97 -2.63 4.84 19.24
CA GLY A 97 -3.72 4.03 19.78
C GLY A 97 -3.75 2.56 19.30
N GLU A 98 -2.68 2.08 18.64
CA GLU A 98 -2.62 0.73 18.07
C GLU A 98 -2.99 -0.38 19.08
N ALA A 99 -2.46 -0.33 20.30
CA ALA A 99 -2.75 -1.33 21.33
C ALA A 99 -4.25 -1.41 21.68
N GLU A 100 -4.90 -0.26 21.86
CA GLU A 100 -6.34 -0.18 22.16
C GLU A 100 -7.18 -0.66 20.97
N ILE A 101 -6.79 -0.32 19.74
CA ILE A 101 -7.46 -0.78 18.51
C ILE A 101 -7.39 -2.31 18.41
N LEU A 102 -6.23 -2.90 18.67
CA LEU A 102 -6.02 -4.36 18.64
C LEU A 102 -6.81 -5.08 19.73
N GLU A 103 -6.88 -4.51 20.94
CA GLU A 103 -7.68 -5.06 22.04
C GLU A 103 -9.17 -5.07 21.68
N LYS A 104 -9.71 -3.96 21.19
CA LYS A 104 -11.11 -3.85 20.75
C LYS A 104 -11.41 -4.82 19.61
N ALA A 105 -10.55 -4.89 18.60
CA ALA A 105 -10.71 -5.83 17.49
C ALA A 105 -10.76 -7.29 17.97
N SER A 106 -9.89 -7.64 18.92
CA SER A 106 -9.85 -8.97 19.52
C SER A 106 -11.13 -9.28 20.32
N ALA A 107 -11.63 -8.32 21.09
CA ALA A 107 -12.87 -8.49 21.85
C ALA A 107 -14.08 -8.71 20.93
N VAL A 108 -14.21 -7.89 19.87
CA VAL A 108 -15.27 -8.02 18.87
C VAL A 108 -15.20 -9.37 18.15
N ALA A 109 -13.99 -9.83 17.77
CA ALA A 109 -13.82 -11.12 17.12
C ALA A 109 -14.27 -12.30 18.00
N ARG A 110 -13.97 -12.26 19.31
CA ARG A 110 -14.41 -13.30 20.26
C ARG A 110 -15.94 -13.32 20.41
N ASP A 111 -16.54 -12.15 20.54
CA ASP A 111 -17.99 -12.00 20.63
C ASP A 111 -18.68 -12.57 19.38
N LEU A 112 -18.19 -12.24 18.18
CA LEU A 112 -18.72 -12.77 16.92
C LEU A 112 -18.71 -14.31 16.86
N VAL A 113 -17.61 -14.95 17.28
CA VAL A 113 -17.51 -16.41 17.30
C VAL A 113 -18.45 -17.04 18.32
N SER A 114 -18.68 -16.37 19.46
CA SER A 114 -19.56 -16.89 20.53
C SER A 114 -21.06 -16.84 20.20
N ARG A 115 -21.44 -16.17 19.09
CA ARG A 115 -22.83 -16.04 18.63
C ARG A 115 -23.26 -17.16 17.66
N GLY A 116 -22.31 -17.97 17.18
CA GLY A 116 -22.58 -19.14 16.33
C GLY A 116 -22.58 -20.42 17.14
#